data_AF-A0A3D4B6H4-F1
#
_entry.id   AF-A0A3D4B6H4-F1
#
_cell.length_a   1.000
_cell.length_b   1.000
_cell.length_c   1.000
_cell.angle_alpha   90.00
_cell.angle_beta   90.00
_cell.angle_gamma   90.00
#
_symmetry.space_group_name_H-M   'P 1'
#
loop_
_entity.id
_entity.type
_entity.pdbx_description
1 polymer ?
#
loop_
_entity_poly.entity_id
_entity_poly.type
_entity_poly.pdbx_seq_one_letter_code
_entity_poly.pdbx_strand_id
1 'polypeptide(L)'
;MMDHLPFNRGSFEVVTCLNTLLNLPSLDVVSAALHEMMRISTTHVIVDIRNGDNPYMRMKYWWHGRSADFSTVAYRLKDIESVFQSGGFRIEQAFPIGINLRPLAWGYILVGSRTTSPSPSP
;
A
#
# COMPACT_ATOMS: atom_id res chain seq x y z
N MET A 1 -1.17 -4.69 20.43
CA MET A 1 -1.73 -5.96 19.93
C MET A 1 -2.58 -5.56 18.74
N MET A 2 -2.19 -5.88 17.51
CA MET A 2 -3.06 -5.62 16.36
C MET A 2 -3.94 -6.85 16.17
N ASP A 3 -5.25 -6.63 16.16
CA ASP A 3 -6.22 -7.66 15.85
C ASP A 3 -6.01 -8.10 14.39
N HIS A 4 -5.74 -9.39 14.20
CA HIS A 4 -5.64 -9.98 12.87
C HIS A 4 -7.00 -9.92 12.17
N LEU A 5 -7.00 -9.79 10.84
CA LEU A 5 -8.24 -9.93 10.09
C LEU A 5 -8.80 -11.34 10.31
N PRO A 6 -10.11 -11.51 10.59
CA PRO A 6 -10.72 -12.78 10.98
C PRO A 6 -10.95 -13.72 9.78
N PHE A 7 -9.95 -13.82 8.91
CA PHE A 7 -9.97 -14.65 7.70
C PHE A 7 -8.76 -15.57 7.68
N ASN A 8 -8.93 -16.73 7.08
CA ASN A 8 -7.85 -17.69 6.89
C ASN A 8 -6.86 -17.17 5.84
N ARG A 9 -5.66 -17.78 5.82
CA ARG A 9 -4.67 -17.51 4.76
C ARG A 9 -5.26 -17.92 3.41
N GLY A 10 -5.08 -17.08 2.40
CA GLY A 10 -5.53 -17.37 1.03
C GLY A 10 -7.05 -17.54 0.89
N SER A 11 -7.85 -16.92 1.76
CA SER A 11 -9.31 -16.95 1.67
C SER A 11 -9.87 -16.18 0.49
N PHE A 12 -9.12 -15.22 -0.07
CA PHE A 12 -9.57 -14.37 -1.16
C PHE A 12 -8.61 -14.41 -2.31
N GLU A 13 -9.11 -14.40 -3.53
CA GLU A 13 -8.27 -14.28 -4.72
C GLU A 13 -7.65 -12.88 -4.82
N VAL A 14 -8.49 -11.86 -4.68
CA VAL A 14 -8.12 -10.45 -4.77
C VAL A 14 -8.56 -9.74 -3.51
N VAL A 15 -7.67 -8.93 -2.93
CA VAL A 15 -7.95 -8.07 -1.78
C VAL A 15 -7.73 -6.63 -2.17
N THR A 16 -8.65 -5.74 -1.79
CA THR A 16 -8.55 -4.31 -2.11
C THR A 16 -8.64 -3.45 -0.86
N CYS A 17 -7.89 -2.35 -0.84
CA CYS A 17 -7.95 -1.35 0.23
C CYS A 17 -7.70 0.03 -0.38
N LEU A 18 -8.80 0.75 -0.64
CA LEU A 18 -8.79 2.03 -1.34
C LEU A 18 -9.24 3.17 -0.41
N ASN A 19 -8.66 4.35 -0.61
CA ASN A 19 -8.79 5.56 0.19
C ASN A 19 -8.69 5.33 1.71
N THR A 20 -7.90 4.34 2.13
CA THR A 20 -7.85 3.92 3.54
C THR A 20 -6.44 4.00 4.12
N LEU A 21 -5.40 3.55 3.39
CA LEU A 21 -4.02 3.55 3.91
C LEU A 21 -3.52 4.93 4.33
N LEU A 22 -3.99 5.99 3.67
CA LEU A 22 -3.63 7.37 4.02
C LEU A 22 -4.08 7.77 5.44
N ASN A 23 -5.09 7.10 6.00
CA ASN A 23 -5.61 7.40 7.34
C ASN A 23 -4.85 6.65 8.45
N LEU A 24 -3.91 5.76 8.06
CA LEU A 24 -3.09 5.04 9.01
C LEU A 24 -1.92 5.94 9.47
N PRO A 25 -1.57 5.91 10.77
CA PRO A 25 -0.72 6.93 11.37
C PRO A 25 0.77 6.78 11.05
N SER A 26 1.21 5.60 10.61
CA SER A 26 2.63 5.34 10.33
C SER A 26 2.82 4.23 9.31
N LEU A 27 4.04 4.15 8.76
CA LEU A 27 4.45 3.08 7.86
C LEU A 27 4.39 1.71 8.53
N ASP A 28 4.69 1.61 9.84
CA ASP A 28 4.61 0.34 10.57
C ASP A 28 3.18 -0.20 10.61
N VAL A 29 2.20 0.70 10.81
CA VAL A 29 0.78 0.33 10.82
C VAL A 29 0.30 -0.05 9.43
N VAL A 30 0.71 0.71 8.40
CA VAL A 30 0.46 0.35 7.00
C VAL A 30 1.08 -0.99 6.65
N SER A 31 2.30 -1.23 7.10
CA SER A 31 3.02 -2.49 6.87
C SER A 31 2.25 -3.66 7.44
N ALA A 32 1.89 -3.60 8.73
CA ALA A 32 1.09 -4.66 9.37
C ALA A 32 -0.24 -4.93 8.63
N ALA A 33 -0.95 -3.88 8.22
CA ALA A 33 -2.19 -4.01 7.45
C ALA A 33 -1.95 -4.66 6.07
N LEU A 34 -0.91 -4.24 5.35
CA LEU A 34 -0.52 -4.81 4.06
C LEU A 34 -0.13 -6.28 4.20
N HIS A 35 0.63 -6.66 5.23
CA HIS A 35 0.98 -8.05 5.52
C HIS A 35 -0.25 -8.92 5.79
N GLU A 36 -1.25 -8.41 6.53
CA GLU A 36 -2.51 -9.13 6.72
C GLU A 36 -3.29 -9.29 5.41
N MET A 37 -3.36 -8.26 4.56
CA MET A 37 -3.97 -8.35 3.24
C MET A 37 -3.26 -9.37 2.34
N MET A 38 -1.93 -9.37 2.33
CA MET A 38 -1.10 -10.34 1.61
C MET A 38 -1.23 -11.76 2.18
N ARG A 39 -1.51 -11.92 3.48
CA ARG A 39 -1.76 -13.22 4.10
C ARG A 39 -3.08 -13.81 3.60
N ILE A 40 -4.14 -13.01 3.53
CA ILE A 40 -5.49 -13.49 3.17
C ILE A 40 -5.72 -13.55 1.65
N SER A 41 -4.90 -12.87 0.84
CA SER A 41 -4.92 -12.92 -0.63
C SER A 41 -4.18 -14.14 -1.20
N THR A 42 -4.67 -14.77 -2.26
CA THR A 42 -3.93 -15.80 -3.02
C THR A 42 -3.14 -15.22 -4.18
N THR A 43 -3.70 -14.26 -4.92
CA THR A 43 -3.09 -13.74 -6.15
C THR A 43 -2.74 -12.26 -6.06
N HIS A 44 -3.71 -11.38 -5.81
CA HIS A 44 -3.54 -9.93 -5.95
C HIS A 44 -3.93 -9.15 -4.70
N VAL A 45 -3.18 -8.06 -4.48
CA VAL A 45 -3.50 -7.02 -3.51
C VAL A 45 -3.50 -5.67 -4.24
N ILE A 46 -4.61 -4.95 -4.17
CA ILE A 46 -4.80 -3.66 -4.84
C ILE A 46 -5.00 -2.58 -3.78
N VAL A 47 -4.11 -1.60 -3.73
CA VAL A 47 -4.18 -0.51 -2.75
C VAL A 47 -3.97 0.84 -3.39
N ASP A 48 -4.39 1.91 -2.73
CA ASP A 48 -3.98 3.26 -3.10
C ASP A 48 -3.05 3.88 -2.05
N ILE A 49 -2.18 4.77 -2.52
CA ILE A 49 -1.36 5.61 -1.65
C ILE A 49 -1.38 7.06 -2.14
N ARG A 50 -1.21 7.99 -1.20
CA ARG A 50 -0.87 9.37 -1.53
C ARG A 50 0.63 9.48 -1.74
N ASN A 51 1.04 10.16 -2.81
CA ASN A 51 2.43 10.17 -3.26
C ASN A 51 3.31 11.01 -2.32
N GLY A 52 4.06 10.36 -1.44
CA GLY A 52 5.02 11.00 -0.53
C GLY A 52 6.31 11.47 -1.21
N ASP A 53 6.56 11.06 -2.45
CA ASP A 53 7.67 11.56 -3.27
C ASP A 53 7.33 12.94 -3.87
N ASN A 54 6.04 13.30 -3.96
CA ASN A 54 5.61 14.63 -4.35
C ASN A 54 5.72 15.60 -3.15
N PRO A 55 6.61 16.62 -3.20
CA PRO A 55 6.84 17.52 -2.08
C PRO A 55 5.59 18.35 -1.73
N TYR A 56 4.77 18.72 -2.72
CA TYR A 56 3.52 19.43 -2.49
C TYR A 56 2.54 18.57 -1.69
N MET A 57 2.39 17.30 -2.06
CA MET A 57 1.50 16.38 -1.36
C MET A 57 1.96 16.12 0.07
N ARG A 58 3.27 15.87 0.27
CA ARG A 58 3.85 15.69 1.60
C ARG A 58 3.57 16.90 2.51
N MET A 59 3.77 18.09 1.97
CA MET A 59 3.55 19.34 2.69
C MET A 59 2.07 19.58 3.01
N LYS A 60 1.17 19.35 2.03
CA LYS A 60 -0.29 19.45 2.21
C LYS A 60 -0.78 18.57 3.36
N TYR A 61 -0.35 17.31 3.41
CA TYR A 61 -0.78 16.37 4.43
C TYR A 61 -0.15 16.63 5.80
N TRP A 62 1.10 17.10 5.83
CA TRP A 62 1.74 17.55 7.07
C TRP A 62 0.99 18.74 7.71
N TRP A 63 0.49 19.69 6.90
CA TRP A 63 -0.36 20.77 7.40
C TRP A 63 -1.73 20.28 7.87
N HIS A 64 -2.37 19.39 7.10
CA HIS A 64 -3.65 18.81 7.50
C HIS A 64 -3.56 18.08 8.84
N GLY A 65 -2.51 17.27 9.06
CA GLY A 65 -2.31 16.56 10.33
C GLY A 65 -2.04 17.46 11.54
N ARG A 66 -1.71 18.74 11.35
CA ARG A 66 -1.59 19.72 12.44
C ARG A 66 -2.93 20.34 12.86
N SER A 67 -3.90 20.38 11.95
CA SER A 67 -5.15 21.11 12.15
C SER A 67 -6.38 20.21 12.23
N ALA A 68 -6.25 18.92 11.91
CA ALA A 68 -7.36 17.97 11.88
C ALA A 68 -7.30 16.98 13.05
N ASP A 69 -8.46 16.44 13.42
CA ASP A 69 -8.61 15.42 14.46
C ASP A 69 -8.02 14.05 14.08
N PHE A 70 -7.60 13.88 12.83
CA PHE A 70 -7.01 12.64 12.31
C PHE A 70 -5.79 12.91 11.42
N SER A 71 -4.76 12.07 11.58
CA SER A 71 -3.55 12.14 10.78
C SER A 71 -3.82 11.57 9.39
N THR A 72 -3.36 12.29 8.37
CA THR A 72 -3.29 11.77 7.00
C THR A 72 -1.83 11.76 6.56
N VAL A 73 -1.37 10.63 6.04
CA VAL A 73 0.04 10.40 5.73
C VAL A 73 0.19 10.05 4.25
N ALA A 74 1.16 10.70 3.60
CA ALA A 74 1.63 10.33 2.27
C ALA A 74 2.84 9.40 2.38
N TYR A 75 2.85 8.35 1.57
CA TYR A 75 3.87 7.31 1.60
C TYR A 75 4.70 7.35 0.33
N ARG A 76 6.01 7.12 0.44
CA ARG A 76 6.87 7.01 -0.74
C ARG A 76 6.64 5.66 -1.39
N LEU A 77 6.67 5.64 -2.72
CA LEU A 77 6.39 4.41 -3.47
C LEU A 77 7.38 3.29 -3.09
N LYS A 78 8.66 3.64 -2.93
CA LYS A 78 9.73 2.70 -2.56
C LYS A 78 9.51 2.02 -1.21
N ASP A 79 8.88 2.71 -0.26
CA ASP A 79 8.68 2.19 1.09
C ASP A 79 7.57 1.13 1.05
N ILE A 80 6.51 1.41 0.28
CA ILE A 80 5.40 0.47 0.04
C ILE A 80 5.87 -0.73 -0.79
N GLU A 81 6.71 -0.49 -1.80
CA GLU A 81 7.33 -1.56 -2.58
C GLU A 81 8.13 -2.52 -1.68
N SER A 82 8.92 -1.98 -0.75
CA SER A 82 9.68 -2.78 0.22
C SER A 82 8.76 -3.63 1.10
N VAL A 83 7.61 -3.09 1.53
CA VAL A 83 6.61 -3.85 2.29
C VAL A 83 6.04 -5.00 1.47
N PHE A 84 5.62 -4.75 0.22
CA PHE A 84 5.11 -5.81 -0.68
C PHE A 84 6.14 -6.93 -0.85
N GLN A 85 7.40 -6.57 -1.11
CA GLN A 85 8.49 -7.54 -1.27
C GLN A 85 8.68 -8.41 -0.01
N SER A 86 8.67 -7.79 1.17
CA SER A 86 8.80 -8.52 2.43
C SER A 86 7.61 -9.47 2.73
N GLY A 87 6.45 -9.21 2.13
CA GLY A 87 5.27 -10.08 2.18
C GLY A 87 5.20 -11.16 1.10
N GLY A 88 6.21 -11.27 0.24
CA GLY A 88 6.23 -12.22 -0.88
C GLY A 88 5.35 -11.79 -2.05
N PHE A 89 5.15 -10.48 -2.23
CA PHE A 89 4.48 -9.88 -3.37
C PHE A 89 5.43 -8.92 -4.11
N ARG A 90 5.12 -8.64 -5.37
CA ARG A 90 5.75 -7.56 -6.14
C ARG A 90 4.69 -6.60 -6.65
N ILE A 91 5.00 -5.31 -6.72
CA ILE A 91 4.12 -4.35 -7.40
C ILE A 91 4.32 -4.51 -8.91
N GLU A 92 3.29 -4.94 -9.62
CA GLU A 92 3.35 -5.11 -11.08
C GLU A 92 2.96 -3.82 -11.82
N GLN A 93 2.01 -3.08 -11.24
CA GLN A 93 1.49 -1.87 -11.87
C GLN A 93 1.30 -0.78 -10.81
N ALA A 94 1.66 0.45 -11.20
CA ALA A 94 1.44 1.66 -10.42
C ALA A 94 0.79 2.71 -11.32
N PHE A 95 -0.52 2.88 -11.19
CA PHE A 95 -1.30 3.84 -11.96
C PHE A 95 -1.27 5.21 -11.28
N PRO A 96 -0.73 6.26 -11.90
CA PRO A 96 -0.71 7.59 -11.30
C PRO A 96 -2.13 8.17 -11.23
N ILE A 97 -2.46 8.82 -10.11
CA ILE A 97 -3.70 9.55 -9.90
C ILE A 97 -3.42 11.06 -9.99
N GLY A 98 -4.29 11.79 -10.70
CA GLY A 98 -4.16 13.25 -10.87
C GLY A 98 -3.22 13.59 -12.03
N ILE A 99 -2.08 14.19 -11.74
CA ILE A 99 -1.10 14.59 -12.76
C ILE A 99 -0.44 13.34 -13.35
N ASN A 100 -0.50 13.16 -14.67
CA ASN A 100 0.06 12.00 -15.39
C ASN A 100 1.60 12.02 -15.52
N LEU A 101 2.29 12.83 -14.72
CA LEU A 101 3.75 12.84 -14.60
C LEU A 101 4.09 12.11 -13.30
N ARG A 102 4.66 10.91 -13.39
CA ARG A 102 4.92 10.02 -12.24
C ARG A 102 5.43 10.75 -10.98
N PRO A 103 6.55 11.50 -10.99
CA PRO A 103 7.04 12.14 -9.75
C PRO A 103 6.07 13.19 -9.18
N LEU A 104 5.17 13.74 -10.00
CA LEU A 104 4.20 14.77 -9.63
C LEU A 104 2.78 14.23 -9.44
N ALA A 105 2.55 12.92 -9.64
CA ALA A 105 1.27 12.30 -9.37
C ALA A 105 0.84 12.60 -7.93
N TRP A 106 -0.47 12.75 -7.71
CA TRP A 106 -1.00 13.01 -6.36
C TRP A 106 -1.03 11.74 -5.51
N GLY A 107 -1.10 10.59 -6.16
CA GLY A 107 -1.13 9.28 -5.56
C GLY A 107 -0.98 8.22 -6.62
N TYR A 108 -1.05 6.97 -6.19
CA TYR A 108 -1.00 5.81 -7.06
C TYR A 108 -2.04 4.78 -6.67
N ILE A 109 -2.63 4.11 -7.65
CA ILE A 109 -3.24 2.79 -7.46
C ILE A 109 -2.16 1.76 -7.75
N LEU A 110 -1.87 0.91 -6.78
CA LEU A 110 -0.87 -0.12 -6.84
C LEU A 110 -1.54 -1.47 -6.99
N VAL A 111 -1.11 -2.25 -7.96
CA VAL A 111 -1.51 -3.65 -8.13
C VAL A 111 -0.29 -4.49 -7.85
N GLY A 112 -0.31 -5.24 -6.75
CA GLY A 112 0.71 -6.22 -6.45
C GLY A 112 0.21 -7.63 -6.61
N SER A 113 1.09 -8.51 -7.09
CA SER A 113 0.85 -9.93 -7.27
C SER A 113 1.81 -10.76 -6.42
N ARG A 114 1.37 -11.95 -6.01
CA ARG A 114 2.21 -12.88 -5.25
C ARG A 114 3.40 -13.31 -6.11
N THR A 115 4.61 -13.21 -5.57
CA THR A 115 5.81 -13.73 -6.23
C THR A 115 5.69 -15.24 -6.25
N THR A 116 5.50 -15.84 -7.43
CA THR A 116 5.64 -17.29 -7.57
C THR A 116 7.09 -17.64 -7.25
N SER A 117 7.31 -18.50 -6.25
CA SER A 117 8.59 -19.18 -6.12
C SER A 117 8.89 -19.83 -7.48
N PRO A 118 10.13 -19.78 -8.01
CA PRO A 118 10.47 -20.63 -9.13
C PRO A 118 10.14 -22.07 -8.71
N SER A 119 9.29 -22.74 -9.47
CA SER A 119 9.06 -24.18 -9.32
C SER A 119 10.43 -24.86 -9.23
N PRO A 120 10.67 -25.80 -8.31
CA PRO A 120 11.81 -26.69 -8.48
C PRO A 120 11.69 -27.27 -9.89
N SER A 121 12.75 -27.13 -10.68
CA SER A 121 12.84 -27.74 -12.00
C SER A 121 12.58 -29.25 -11.84
N PRO A 122 11.84 -29.88 -12.78
CA PRO A 122 11.53 -31.30 -12.72
C PRO A 122 12.80 -32.16 -12.69
#